data_AF-A0A2T3FK05-F1
#
_entry.id   AF-A0A2T3FK05-F1
#
_cell.length_a   1.000
_cell.length_b   1.000
_cell.length_c   1.000
_cell.angle_alpha   90.00
_cell.angle_beta   90.00
_cell.angle_gamma   90.00
#
_symmetry.space_group_name_H-M   'P 1'
#
loop_
_entity.id
_entity.type
_entity.pdbx_description
1 polymer ?
#
loop_
_entity_poly.entity_id
_entity_poly.type
_entity_poly.pdbx_seq_one_letter_code
_entity_poly.pdbx_strand_id
1 'polypeptide(L)'
;MKELLKKLQKKSNKKGFTLVEIIVVLVILAILAAIAVPSVLGYVNEAKEERYIQEARSIYVVIQTEEAKSKALEEATSTYGSGTANADATKYTGDGICKKAFDMTGLQVTEITAPTDSNKYYNLTWKSDDGKTINAHLTKNKDVKIISKSK
;
A
#
# COMPACT_ATOMS: atom_id res chain seq x y z
N MET A 1 7.91 -28.01 64.73
CA MET A 1 8.73 -28.11 63.50
C MET A 1 8.14 -29.05 62.43
N LYS A 2 7.64 -30.25 62.80
CA LYS A 2 7.07 -31.23 61.84
C LYS A 2 5.80 -30.77 61.10
N GLU A 3 4.98 -29.91 61.70
CA GLU A 3 3.76 -29.33 61.08
C GLU A 3 4.05 -28.31 59.95
N LEU A 4 5.21 -27.63 59.98
CA LEU A 4 5.61 -26.67 58.93
C LEU A 4 6.11 -27.39 57.66
N LEU A 5 6.77 -28.54 57.83
CA LEU A 5 7.21 -29.39 56.72
C LEU A 5 6.03 -30.05 55.99
N LYS A 6 4.96 -30.40 56.72
CA LYS A 6 3.74 -31.00 56.16
C LYS A 6 2.92 -30.03 55.30
N LYS A 7 3.00 -28.72 55.57
CA LYS A 7 2.34 -27.67 54.76
C LYS A 7 3.09 -27.34 53.46
N LEU A 8 4.41 -27.58 53.40
CA LEU A 8 5.20 -27.40 52.18
C LEU A 8 5.07 -28.58 51.20
N GLN A 9 4.69 -29.76 51.69
CA GLN A 9 4.52 -30.97 50.88
C GLN A 9 3.15 -31.08 50.19
N LYS A 10 2.21 -30.16 50.46
CA LYS A 10 0.82 -30.22 49.97
C LYS A 10 0.51 -29.24 48.82
N LYS A 11 1.48 -28.93 47.94
CA LYS A 11 1.21 -28.04 46.80
C LYS A 11 2.01 -28.37 45.55
N SER A 12 1.78 -29.53 44.95
CA SER A 12 2.17 -29.75 43.55
C SER A 12 1.28 -30.78 42.84
N ASN A 13 -0.03 -30.54 42.81
CA ASN A 13 -0.90 -31.12 41.77
C ASN A 13 -0.71 -30.34 40.45
N LYS A 14 0.53 -30.26 39.95
CA LYS A 14 0.76 -29.79 38.59
C LYS A 14 0.42 -30.94 37.65
N LYS A 15 -0.85 -31.05 37.28
CA LYS A 15 -1.26 -31.82 36.09
C LYS A 15 -0.60 -31.13 34.90
N GLY A 16 0.58 -31.61 34.50
CA GLY A 16 1.26 -31.15 33.28
C GLY A 16 0.52 -31.67 32.06
N PHE A 17 0.60 -30.93 30.96
CA PHE A 17 0.21 -31.42 29.64
C PHE A 17 1.05 -32.67 29.30
N THR A 18 0.41 -33.68 28.72
CA THR A 18 1.11 -34.84 28.18
C THR A 18 1.77 -34.47 26.85
N LEU A 19 2.87 -35.13 26.51
CA LEU A 19 3.53 -34.95 25.20
C LEU A 19 2.57 -35.28 24.04
N VAL A 20 1.70 -36.26 24.24
CA VAL A 20 0.70 -36.68 23.24
C VAL A 20 -0.29 -35.58 22.94
N GLU A 21 -0.78 -34.86 23.96
CA GLU A 21 -1.71 -33.74 23.77
C GLU A 21 -1.09 -32.60 22.95
N ILE A 22 0.21 -32.32 23.14
CA ILE A 22 0.91 -31.31 22.34
C ILE A 22 1.09 -31.77 20.89
N ILE A 23 1.43 -33.03 20.66
CA ILE A 23 1.64 -33.56 19.30
C ILE A 23 0.34 -33.50 18.49
N VAL A 24 -0.79 -33.91 19.07
CA VAL A 24 -2.09 -33.86 18.37
C VAL A 24 -2.46 -32.42 17.98
N VAL A 25 -2.23 -31.45 18.87
CA VAL A 25 -2.49 -30.04 18.58
C VAL A 25 -1.59 -29.53 17.45
N LEU A 26 -0.29 -29.87 17.47
CA LEU A 26 0.63 -29.47 16.40
C LEU A 26 0.25 -30.06 15.04
N VAL A 27 -0.24 -31.32 15.01
CA VAL A 27 -0.71 -31.95 13.77
C VAL A 27 -1.93 -31.20 13.20
N ILE A 28 -2.90 -30.84 14.04
CA ILE A 28 -4.07 -30.07 13.60
C ILE A 28 -3.65 -28.67 13.12
N LEU A 29 -2.77 -27.98 13.86
CA LEU A 29 -2.25 -26.66 13.45
C LEU A 29 -1.47 -26.74 12.13
N ALA A 30 -0.72 -27.80 11.89
CA ALA A 30 0.01 -27.98 10.63
C ALA A 30 -0.94 -28.13 9.42
N ILE A 31 -2.02 -28.92 9.58
CA ILE A 31 -3.03 -29.07 8.52
C ILE A 31 -3.75 -27.75 8.24
N LEU A 32 -4.15 -27.03 9.30
CA LEU A 32 -4.79 -25.72 9.16
C LEU A 32 -3.86 -24.69 8.49
N ALA A 33 -2.59 -24.64 8.92
CA ALA A 33 -1.61 -23.73 8.34
C ALA A 33 -1.36 -24.01 6.86
N ALA A 34 -1.31 -25.29 6.45
CA ALA A 34 -1.07 -25.68 5.06
C ALA A 34 -2.14 -25.12 4.10
N ILE A 35 -3.40 -25.01 4.54
CA ILE A 35 -4.50 -24.49 3.71
C ILE A 35 -4.65 -22.97 3.90
N ALA A 36 -4.50 -22.47 5.12
CA ALA A 36 -4.72 -21.06 5.44
C ALA A 36 -3.64 -20.14 4.84
N VAL A 37 -2.36 -20.55 4.89
CA VAL A 37 -1.23 -19.71 4.42
C VAL A 37 -1.35 -19.32 2.94
N PRO A 38 -1.52 -20.24 1.96
CA PRO A 38 -1.63 -19.85 0.56
C PRO A 38 -2.85 -18.96 0.28
N SER A 39 -3.98 -19.23 0.95
CA SER A 39 -5.20 -18.42 0.82
C SER A 39 -4.99 -16.99 1.31
N VAL A 40 -4.42 -16.82 2.51
CA VAL A 40 -4.14 -15.48 3.08
C VAL A 40 -3.14 -14.72 2.21
N LEU A 41 -2.10 -15.37 1.69
CA LEU A 41 -1.14 -14.74 0.78
C LEU A 41 -1.80 -14.25 -0.52
N GLY A 42 -2.77 -15.01 -1.05
CA GLY A 42 -3.58 -14.60 -2.20
C GLY A 42 -4.36 -13.30 -1.91
N TYR A 43 -5.12 -13.27 -0.82
CA TYR A 43 -5.89 -12.10 -0.41
C TYR A 43 -5.01 -10.87 -0.14
N VAL A 44 -3.85 -11.06 0.48
CA VAL A 44 -2.89 -9.96 0.72
C VAL A 44 -2.38 -9.38 -0.60
N ASN A 45 -2.13 -10.21 -1.62
CA ASN A 45 -1.70 -9.72 -2.92
C ASN A 45 -2.81 -8.97 -3.66
N GLU A 46 -4.05 -9.47 -3.63
CA GLU A 46 -5.21 -8.81 -4.21
C GLU A 46 -5.49 -7.46 -3.53
N ALA A 47 -5.47 -7.42 -2.19
CA ALA A 47 -5.60 -6.18 -1.44
C ALA A 47 -4.49 -5.15 -1.78
N LYS A 48 -3.27 -5.61 -2.07
CA LYS A 48 -2.19 -4.73 -2.53
C LYS A 48 -2.47 -4.17 -3.93
N GLU A 49 -3.00 -4.98 -4.84
CA GLU A 49 -3.40 -4.51 -6.18
C GLU A 49 -4.49 -3.44 -6.11
N GLU A 50 -5.54 -3.71 -5.33
CA GLU A 50 -6.62 -2.75 -5.10
C GLU A 50 -6.09 -1.46 -4.49
N ARG A 51 -5.18 -1.57 -3.51
CA ARG A 51 -4.51 -0.42 -2.91
C ARG A 51 -3.77 0.42 -3.96
N TYR A 52 -2.98 -0.19 -4.84
CA TYR A 52 -2.31 0.56 -5.91
C TYR A 52 -3.30 1.26 -6.84
N ILE A 53 -4.43 0.62 -7.15
CA ILE A 53 -5.49 1.23 -7.96
C ILE A 53 -6.09 2.45 -7.25
N GLN A 54 -6.33 2.38 -5.94
CA GLN A 54 -6.84 3.51 -5.16
C GLN A 54 -5.83 4.65 -5.05
N GLU A 55 -4.55 4.33 -4.87
CA GLU A 55 -3.45 5.30 -4.85
C GLU A 55 -3.39 6.09 -6.17
N ALA A 56 -3.41 5.40 -7.30
CA ALA A 56 -3.42 6.02 -8.62
C ALA A 56 -4.65 6.94 -8.81
N ARG A 57 -5.83 6.50 -8.36
CA ARG A 57 -7.06 7.32 -8.40
C ARG A 57 -6.93 8.58 -7.54
N SER A 58 -6.33 8.48 -6.36
CA SER A 58 -6.08 9.61 -5.48
C SER A 58 -5.16 10.64 -6.14
N ILE A 59 -4.06 10.19 -6.76
CA ILE A 59 -3.15 11.05 -7.54
C ILE A 59 -3.91 11.72 -8.70
N TYR A 60 -4.78 10.99 -9.39
CA TYR A 60 -5.57 11.55 -10.50
C TYR A 60 -6.56 12.65 -10.08
N VAL A 61 -7.14 12.56 -8.88
CA VAL A 61 -7.98 13.64 -8.35
C VAL A 61 -7.17 14.93 -8.19
N VAL A 62 -5.91 14.82 -7.76
CA VAL A 62 -5.01 15.99 -7.64
C VAL A 62 -4.72 16.57 -9.02
N ILE A 63 -4.35 15.72 -9.99
CA ILE A 63 -4.10 16.16 -11.38
C ILE A 63 -5.31 16.95 -11.92
N GLN A 64 -6.51 16.39 -11.84
CA GLN A 64 -7.71 17.06 -12.34
C GLN A 64 -8.02 18.36 -11.60
N THR A 65 -7.83 18.37 -10.28
CA THR A 65 -8.06 19.57 -9.46
C THR A 65 -7.12 20.69 -9.88
N GLU A 66 -5.85 20.37 -10.14
CA GLU A 66 -4.86 21.37 -10.53
C GLU A 66 -5.05 21.82 -11.98
N GLU A 67 -5.43 20.93 -12.91
CA GLU A 67 -5.83 21.33 -14.26
C GLU A 67 -7.06 22.26 -14.25
N ALA A 68 -8.08 21.93 -13.46
CA ALA A 68 -9.30 22.73 -13.36
C ALA A 68 -9.02 24.12 -12.79
N LYS A 69 -8.16 24.21 -11.75
CA LYS A 69 -7.75 25.49 -11.17
C LYS A 69 -6.93 26.33 -12.14
N SER A 70 -5.95 25.74 -12.85
CA SER A 70 -5.15 26.45 -13.86
C SER A 70 -6.06 27.08 -14.92
N LYS A 71 -7.01 26.31 -15.45
CA LYS A 71 -7.98 26.80 -16.44
C LYS A 71 -8.90 27.88 -15.90
N ALA A 72 -9.37 27.75 -14.67
CA ALA A 72 -10.29 28.71 -14.05
C ALA A 72 -9.62 30.06 -13.72
N LEU A 73 -8.31 30.04 -13.44
CA LEU A 73 -7.54 31.24 -13.07
C LEU A 73 -6.83 31.89 -14.27
N GLU A 74 -7.03 31.38 -15.50
CA GLU A 74 -6.32 31.81 -16.71
C GLU A 74 -4.79 31.81 -16.56
N GLU A 75 -4.27 30.93 -15.71
CA GLU A 75 -2.83 30.77 -15.50
C GLU A 75 -2.20 29.91 -16.61
N ALA A 76 -0.87 29.80 -16.61
CA ALA A 76 -0.13 28.99 -17.57
C ALA A 76 -0.65 27.54 -17.63
N THR A 77 -0.60 26.96 -18.84
CA THR A 77 -0.96 25.57 -19.10
C THR A 77 -0.22 24.61 -18.17
N SER A 78 -0.95 23.75 -17.46
CA SER A 78 -0.35 22.74 -16.58
C SER A 78 0.68 21.89 -17.34
N THR A 79 1.90 21.81 -16.79
CA THR A 79 2.93 20.91 -17.31
C THR A 79 3.04 19.65 -16.46
N TYR A 80 3.60 18.62 -17.05
CA TYR A 80 3.73 17.29 -16.49
C TYR A 80 5.17 16.82 -16.62
N GLY A 81 5.63 16.03 -15.67
CA GLY A 81 7.00 15.52 -15.67
C GLY A 81 7.37 14.86 -14.35
N SER A 82 8.67 14.78 -14.12
CA SER A 82 9.21 14.19 -12.90
C SER A 82 9.10 15.14 -11.72
N GLY A 83 8.92 14.59 -10.52
CA GLY A 83 8.83 15.34 -9.29
C GLY A 83 9.33 14.57 -8.08
N THR A 84 9.40 15.25 -6.94
CA THR A 84 9.83 14.69 -5.66
C THR A 84 9.02 15.31 -4.52
N ALA A 85 8.91 14.58 -3.42
CA ALA A 85 8.28 15.06 -2.19
C ALA A 85 8.95 16.33 -1.63
N ASN A 86 10.19 16.62 -2.04
CA ASN A 86 10.96 17.79 -1.61
C ASN A 86 10.96 18.94 -2.63
N ALA A 87 10.22 18.83 -3.73
CA ALA A 87 10.18 19.89 -4.73
C ALA A 87 9.49 21.14 -4.14
N ASP A 88 9.89 22.32 -4.64
CA ASP A 88 9.15 23.54 -4.38
C ASP A 88 7.76 23.40 -4.99
N ALA A 89 6.71 23.85 -4.28
CA ALA A 89 5.33 23.74 -4.73
C ALA A 89 5.00 24.79 -5.81
N THR A 90 5.75 24.77 -6.90
CA THR A 90 5.56 25.55 -8.12
C THR A 90 4.19 25.19 -8.71
N LYS A 91 3.27 26.16 -8.77
CA LYS A 91 1.89 25.85 -9.15
C LYS A 91 1.86 25.41 -10.62
N TYR A 92 1.12 24.33 -10.89
CA TYR A 92 0.80 23.85 -12.23
C TYR A 92 1.99 23.35 -13.07
N THR A 93 3.15 23.13 -12.46
CA THR A 93 4.30 22.47 -13.11
C THR A 93 4.38 21.00 -12.76
N GLY A 94 5.13 20.20 -13.53
CA GLY A 94 5.23 18.76 -13.31
C GLY A 94 5.74 18.38 -11.91
N ASP A 95 6.80 19.04 -11.44
CA ASP A 95 7.37 18.88 -10.10
C ASP A 95 6.39 19.33 -9.00
N GLY A 96 5.71 20.44 -9.20
CA GLY A 96 4.75 20.99 -8.25
C GLY A 96 3.43 20.23 -8.17
N ILE A 97 2.93 19.67 -9.27
CA ILE A 97 1.77 18.76 -9.24
C ILE A 97 2.14 17.47 -8.49
N CYS A 98 3.34 16.92 -8.73
CA CYS A 98 3.83 15.78 -7.95
C CYS A 98 3.96 16.11 -6.46
N LYS A 99 4.45 17.32 -6.12
CA LYS A 99 4.52 17.80 -4.74
C LYS A 99 3.14 17.92 -4.09
N LYS A 100 2.17 18.51 -4.80
CA LYS A 100 0.78 18.60 -4.31
C LYS A 100 0.14 17.23 -4.15
N ALA A 101 0.45 16.30 -5.05
CA ALA A 101 0.00 14.92 -4.92
C ALA A 101 0.58 14.29 -3.65
N PHE A 102 1.87 14.50 -3.37
CA PHE A 102 2.48 14.08 -2.11
C PHE A 102 1.80 14.74 -0.90
N ASP A 103 1.55 16.05 -0.92
CA ASP A 103 0.94 16.77 0.20
C ASP A 103 -0.50 16.31 0.49
N MET A 104 -1.26 15.93 -0.54
CA MET A 104 -2.65 15.50 -0.39
C MET A 104 -2.79 14.01 -0.08
N THR A 105 -1.86 13.18 -0.56
CA THR A 105 -1.99 11.72 -0.52
C THR A 105 -0.96 11.01 0.36
N GLY A 106 0.14 11.69 0.71
CA GLY A 106 1.33 11.10 1.34
C GLY A 106 2.20 10.26 0.39
N LEU A 107 1.78 10.07 -0.87
CA LEU A 107 2.47 9.21 -1.83
C LEU A 107 3.59 9.96 -2.55
N GLN A 108 4.78 9.37 -2.58
CA GLN A 108 5.91 9.94 -3.31
C GLN A 108 5.71 9.71 -4.81
N VAL A 109 5.12 10.70 -5.49
CA VAL A 109 4.94 10.68 -6.94
C VAL A 109 6.23 11.12 -7.61
N THR A 110 6.80 10.22 -8.43
CA THR A 110 8.08 10.42 -9.10
C THR A 110 7.91 10.96 -10.51
N GLU A 111 6.85 10.57 -11.21
CA GLU A 111 6.59 11.02 -12.57
C GLU A 111 5.10 10.99 -12.91
N ILE A 112 4.64 12.04 -13.59
CA ILE A 112 3.33 12.09 -14.22
C ILE A 112 3.56 12.49 -15.68
N THR A 113 3.01 11.73 -16.63
CA THR A 113 2.97 12.12 -18.05
C THR A 113 1.53 12.21 -18.52
N ALA A 114 1.18 13.31 -19.19
CA ALA A 114 -0.16 13.51 -19.74
C ALA A 114 -0.45 12.61 -20.96
N PRO A 115 -1.73 12.32 -21.23
CA PRO A 115 -2.16 11.72 -22.47
C PRO A 115 -1.74 12.57 -23.68
N THR A 116 -1.35 11.91 -24.75
CA THR A 116 -1.10 12.51 -26.07
C THR A 116 -2.08 11.94 -27.09
N ASP A 117 -2.09 12.46 -28.32
CA ASP A 117 -2.97 11.95 -29.38
C ASP A 117 -2.73 10.46 -29.68
N SER A 118 -1.48 9.99 -29.54
CA SER A 118 -1.11 8.59 -29.67
C SER A 118 -1.39 7.77 -28.41
N ASN A 119 -1.43 8.42 -27.24
CA ASN A 119 -1.49 7.76 -25.95
C ASN A 119 -2.60 8.30 -25.05
N LYS A 120 -3.76 7.63 -25.02
CA LYS A 120 -4.99 8.16 -24.37
C LYS A 120 -5.05 7.97 -22.84
N TYR A 121 -3.91 7.78 -22.18
CA TYR A 121 -3.81 7.56 -20.74
C TYR A 121 -2.66 8.38 -20.12
N TYR A 122 -2.82 8.70 -18.84
CA TYR A 122 -1.75 9.23 -18.00
C TYR A 122 -0.79 8.11 -17.63
N ASN A 123 0.52 8.39 -17.69
CA ASN A 123 1.52 7.54 -17.04
C ASN A 123 1.76 8.07 -15.63
N LEU A 124 1.60 7.22 -14.64
CA LEU A 124 1.83 7.55 -13.23
C LEU A 124 2.90 6.62 -12.67
N THR A 125 3.90 7.23 -12.04
CA THR A 125 4.97 6.53 -11.33
C THR A 125 5.04 7.05 -9.91
N TRP A 126 4.83 6.19 -8.92
CA TRP A 126 4.89 6.57 -7.49
C TRP A 126 5.46 5.45 -6.63
N LYS A 127 5.90 5.79 -5.42
CA LYS A 127 6.22 4.80 -4.39
C LYS A 127 5.02 4.56 -3.49
N SER A 128 4.64 3.30 -3.37
CA SER A 128 3.60 2.83 -2.45
C SER A 128 4.18 2.56 -1.05
N ASP A 129 3.35 2.49 0.00
CA ASP A 129 3.82 2.30 1.38
C ASP A 129 4.50 0.94 1.60
N ASP A 130 4.30 -0.04 0.72
CA ASP A 130 5.02 -1.31 0.76
C ASP A 130 6.47 -1.20 0.23
N GLY A 131 6.90 0.02 -0.12
CA GLY A 131 8.23 0.37 -0.58
C GLY A 131 8.46 0.15 -2.07
N LYS A 132 7.46 -0.37 -2.81
CA LYS A 132 7.60 -0.60 -4.24
C LYS A 132 7.30 0.65 -5.05
N THR A 133 8.02 0.78 -6.16
CA THR A 133 7.69 1.75 -7.19
C THR A 133 6.68 1.12 -8.15
N ILE A 134 5.54 1.77 -8.31
CA ILE A 134 4.43 1.32 -9.13
C ILE A 134 4.33 2.21 -10.36
N ASN A 135 4.23 1.59 -11.53
CA ASN A 135 3.94 2.27 -12.79
C ASN A 135 2.53 1.86 -13.24
N ALA A 136 1.68 2.84 -13.52
CA ALA A 136 0.32 2.59 -13.98
C ALA A 136 -0.10 3.49 -15.13
N HIS A 137 -0.94 2.95 -16.00
CA HIS A 137 -1.67 3.71 -16.99
C HIS A 137 -3.06 4.04 -16.43
N LEU A 138 -3.41 5.32 -16.41
CA LEU A 138 -4.71 5.79 -15.96
C LEU A 138 -5.45 6.50 -17.09
N THR A 139 -6.58 5.95 -17.52
CA THR A 139 -7.39 6.55 -18.59
C THR A 139 -8.27 7.67 -18.03
N LYS A 140 -8.74 8.56 -18.91
CA LYS A 140 -9.70 9.62 -18.52
C LYS A 140 -10.99 9.06 -17.88
N ASN A 141 -11.35 7.82 -18.18
CA ASN A 141 -12.49 7.11 -17.57
C ASN A 141 -12.20 6.54 -16.17
N LYS A 142 -11.06 6.88 -15.56
CA LYS A 142 -10.60 6.41 -14.24
C LYS A 142 -10.27 4.90 -14.19
N ASP A 143 -10.11 4.28 -15.35
CA ASP A 143 -9.59 2.92 -15.42
C ASP A 143 -8.09 2.95 -15.17
N VAL A 144 -7.65 2.16 -14.18
CA VAL A 144 -6.25 2.05 -13.80
C VAL A 144 -5.75 0.68 -14.21
N LYS A 145 -4.65 0.65 -14.96
CA LYS A 145 -3.92 -0.57 -15.32
C LYS A 145 -2.52 -0.49 -14.76
N ILE A 146 -2.20 -1.35 -13.80
CA ILE A 146 -0.84 -1.49 -13.29
C ILE A 146 0.03 -2.16 -14.36
N ILE A 147 1.16 -1.54 -14.69
CA ILE A 147 2.06 -1.97 -15.77
C ILE A 147 3.26 -2.69 -15.21
N SER A 148 3.85 -2.16 -14.15
CA SER A 148 5.00 -2.78 -13.49
C SER A 148 5.09 -2.40 -12.02
N LYS A 149 5.79 -3.25 -11.26
CA LYS A 149 6.08 -3.08 -9.84
C LYS A 149 7.54 -3.40 -9.63
N SER A 150 8.35 -2.40 -9.30
CA SER A 150 9.76 -2.56 -9.01
C SER A 150 10.05 -2.28 -7.54
N LYS A 151 11.17 -2.83 -7.05
CA LYS A 151 11.66 -2.61 -5.69
C LYS A 151 12.68 -1.48 -5.70
#